data_AF-A0AB34X047-F1
#
_entry.id   AF-A0AB34X047-F1
#
_cell.length_a   1.000
_cell.length_b   1.000
_cell.length_c   1.000
_cell.angle_alpha   90.00
_cell.angle_beta   90.00
_cell.angle_gamma   90.00
#
_symmetry.space_group_name_H-M   'P 1'
#
loop_
_entity.id
_entity.type
_entity.pdbx_description
1 polymer ?
#
loop_
_entity_poly.entity_id
_entity_poly.type
_entity_poly.pdbx_seq_one_letter_code
_entity_poly.pdbx_strand_id
1 'polypeptide(L)'
;MGYNRRGRRRWRPGKGSWGNRVIATLILALLAWAFIPGLGPDLAGLSTKGAPKLALPDWGKSADQILSESVQTDLVKAVASLPVGEWESASPYERSQFGVRWADIDRNGCDTRNDILRRDLSQVQAKAGTHDCVVISGEFTEPYTGRYQQFRKGAQSSSKVQIDHVVALSNAWKTGASRWDAHSREQFANDPLNLLAVDGPANQDKQDKDAASWLPPNKGFHCQYVALQTAIKQKWQLWVTPEEKRAMAAVAASCPAQPLPAG
;
A
#
# COMPACT_ATOMS: atom_id res chain seq x y z
N MET A 1 -4.98 28.21 -64.78
CA MET A 1 -4.34 27.21 -65.66
C MET A 1 -3.73 26.15 -64.75
N GLY A 2 -4.01 24.85 -64.80
CA GLY A 2 -4.84 24.02 -65.69
C GLY A 2 -5.31 22.77 -64.92
N TYR A 3 -6.45 22.24 -65.34
CA TYR A 3 -7.20 21.14 -64.74
C TYR A 3 -6.56 19.78 -64.99
N ASN A 4 -6.73 18.79 -64.11
CA ASN A 4 -6.66 17.40 -64.56
C ASN A 4 -7.67 16.44 -63.90
N ARG A 5 -8.19 15.54 -64.74
CA ARG A 5 -9.50 14.88 -64.67
C ARG A 5 -9.48 13.54 -63.93
N ARG A 6 -10.64 13.19 -63.35
CA ARG A 6 -10.98 11.88 -62.77
C ARG A 6 -11.10 10.79 -63.85
N GLY A 7 -10.57 9.60 -63.59
CA GLY A 7 -10.81 8.38 -64.36
C GLY A 7 -11.36 7.24 -63.50
N ARG A 8 -12.57 6.74 -63.82
CA ARG A 8 -13.22 5.59 -63.17
C ARG A 8 -12.56 4.28 -63.61
N ARG A 9 -12.27 3.35 -62.69
CA ARG A 9 -11.88 1.97 -63.03
C ARG A 9 -13.05 1.01 -62.85
N ARG A 10 -13.24 0.17 -63.87
CA ARG A 10 -14.29 -0.84 -64.03
C ARG A 10 -13.83 -2.15 -63.39
N TRP A 11 -14.68 -2.78 -62.58
CA TRP A 11 -14.40 -4.06 -61.92
C TRP A 11 -14.65 -5.25 -62.87
N ARG A 12 -13.77 -6.25 -62.84
CA ARG A 12 -13.92 -7.56 -63.49
C ARG A 12 -13.78 -8.65 -62.42
N PRO A 13 -14.69 -9.64 -62.33
CA PRO A 13 -14.53 -10.76 -61.40
C PRO A 13 -13.52 -11.78 -61.94
N GLY A 14 -12.50 -12.09 -61.13
CA GLY A 14 -11.54 -13.15 -61.39
C GLY A 14 -12.08 -14.53 -61.00
N LYS A 15 -11.82 -15.53 -61.84
CA LYS A 15 -12.27 -16.93 -61.73
C LYS A 15 -11.70 -17.60 -60.46
N GLY A 16 -12.56 -18.27 -59.69
CA GLY A 16 -12.17 -19.04 -58.49
C GLY A 16 -11.24 -20.20 -58.84
N SER A 17 -10.11 -20.29 -58.13
CA SER A 17 -9.11 -21.33 -58.27
C SER A 17 -9.64 -22.68 -57.78
N TRP A 18 -9.56 -23.67 -58.67
CA TRP A 18 -9.89 -25.08 -58.48
C TRP A 18 -9.16 -25.74 -57.28
N GLY A 19 -8.04 -25.15 -56.82
CA GLY A 19 -7.24 -25.66 -55.70
C GLY A 19 -7.95 -25.69 -54.34
N ASN A 20 -8.84 -24.74 -54.05
CA ASN A 20 -9.55 -24.71 -52.76
C ASN A 20 -10.58 -25.84 -52.60
N ARG A 21 -11.05 -26.42 -53.71
CA ARG A 21 -12.02 -27.53 -53.68
C ARG A 21 -11.36 -28.89 -53.42
N VAL A 22 -10.10 -29.06 -53.80
CA VAL A 22 -9.33 -30.29 -53.57
C VAL A 22 -8.87 -30.38 -52.10
N ILE A 23 -8.48 -29.26 -51.49
CA ILE A 23 -8.06 -29.23 -50.08
C ILE A 23 -9.24 -29.50 -49.13
N ALA A 24 -10.40 -28.92 -49.39
CA ALA A 24 -11.59 -29.13 -48.56
C ALA A 24 -12.11 -30.58 -48.61
N THR A 25 -11.94 -31.28 -49.72
CA THR A 25 -12.39 -32.68 -49.87
C THR A 25 -11.47 -33.67 -49.16
N LEU A 26 -10.15 -33.41 -49.11
CA LEU A 26 -9.21 -34.25 -48.37
C LEU A 26 -9.38 -34.16 -46.84
N ILE A 27 -9.71 -32.98 -46.30
CA ILE A 27 -9.93 -32.78 -44.85
C ILE A 27 -11.20 -33.50 -44.38
N LEU A 28 -12.29 -33.44 -45.17
CA LEU A 28 -13.54 -34.14 -44.84
C LEU A 28 -13.38 -35.67 -44.89
N ALA A 29 -12.56 -36.20 -45.80
CA ALA A 29 -12.26 -37.63 -45.87
C ALA A 29 -11.46 -38.13 -44.65
N LEU A 30 -10.52 -37.34 -44.14
CA LEU A 30 -9.74 -37.66 -42.94
C LEU A 30 -10.60 -37.67 -41.66
N LEU A 31 -11.52 -36.72 -41.52
CA LEU A 31 -12.45 -36.68 -40.38
C LEU A 31 -13.46 -37.84 -40.40
N ALA A 32 -13.90 -38.26 -41.59
CA ALA A 32 -14.80 -39.40 -41.72
C ALA A 32 -14.15 -40.74 -41.34
N TRP A 33 -12.84 -40.92 -41.58
CA TRP A 33 -12.13 -42.15 -41.21
C TRP A 33 -11.95 -42.32 -39.70
N ALA A 34 -11.80 -41.22 -38.95
CA ALA A 34 -11.56 -41.26 -37.50
C ALA A 34 -12.78 -41.67 -36.64
N PHE A 35 -13.97 -41.75 -37.22
CA PHE A 35 -15.23 -42.03 -36.50
C PHE A 35 -16.00 -43.27 -36.99
N ILE A 36 -15.40 -44.10 -37.86
CA ILE A 36 -15.99 -45.39 -38.23
C ILE A 36 -15.76 -46.39 -37.08
N PRO A 37 -16.82 -46.90 -36.41
CA PRO A 37 -16.66 -47.87 -35.33
C PRO A 37 -16.04 -49.18 -35.87
N GLY A 38 -14.91 -49.60 -35.30
CA GLY A 38 -14.26 -50.89 -35.60
C GLY A 38 -13.07 -50.87 -36.56
N LEU A 39 -12.62 -49.71 -37.06
CA LEU A 39 -11.43 -49.60 -37.92
C LEU A 39 -10.41 -48.50 -37.50
N GLY A 40 -10.63 -47.83 -36.36
CA GLY A 40 -9.71 -46.88 -35.74
C GLY A 40 -9.03 -47.44 -34.48
N PRO A 41 -7.92 -46.84 -34.00
CA PRO A 41 -7.22 -47.32 -32.82
C PRO A 41 -8.14 -47.26 -31.59
N ASP A 42 -8.33 -48.43 -30.97
CA ASP A 42 -9.12 -48.63 -29.76
C ASP A 42 -8.51 -47.81 -28.60
N LEU A 43 -9.10 -46.65 -28.29
CA LEU A 43 -8.75 -45.85 -27.10
C LEU A 43 -9.61 -46.22 -25.89
N ALA A 44 -10.25 -47.39 -25.90
CA ALA A 44 -11.05 -47.95 -24.81
C ALA A 44 -10.20 -48.55 -23.66
N GLY A 45 -8.96 -48.08 -23.45
CA GLY A 45 -7.99 -48.60 -22.48
C GLY A 45 -7.56 -47.65 -21.36
N LEU A 46 -8.15 -46.46 -21.23
CA LEU A 46 -7.85 -45.50 -20.16
C LEU A 46 -9.04 -45.31 -19.21
N SER A 47 -9.60 -46.42 -18.75
CA SER A 47 -10.41 -46.44 -17.53
C SER A 47 -9.62 -47.22 -16.49
N THR A 48 -9.55 -46.69 -15.26
CA THR A 48 -8.81 -47.18 -14.07
C THR A 48 -7.43 -46.56 -13.81
N LYS A 49 -7.43 -45.29 -13.39
CA LYS A 49 -6.60 -44.76 -12.30
C LYS A 49 -7.18 -43.38 -11.96
N GLY A 50 -7.56 -43.17 -10.70
CA GLY A 50 -8.25 -41.97 -10.26
C GLY A 50 -7.56 -40.72 -10.76
N ALA A 51 -8.18 -40.06 -11.74
CA ALA A 51 -7.74 -38.75 -12.19
C ALA A 51 -7.88 -37.81 -10.98
N PRO A 52 -6.88 -36.96 -10.70
CA PRO A 52 -7.11 -35.84 -9.79
C PRO A 52 -8.34 -35.11 -10.33
N LYS A 53 -9.32 -34.81 -9.46
CA LYS A 53 -10.42 -33.91 -9.83
C LYS A 53 -9.74 -32.62 -10.26
N LEU A 54 -9.61 -32.41 -11.57
CA LEU A 54 -9.26 -31.14 -12.14
C LEU A 54 -10.45 -30.25 -11.79
N ALA A 55 -10.32 -29.49 -10.71
CA ALA A 55 -11.26 -28.41 -10.44
C ALA A 55 -11.14 -27.47 -11.64
N LEU A 56 -12.19 -27.45 -12.47
CA LEU A 56 -12.31 -26.44 -13.51
C LEU A 56 -12.22 -25.07 -12.82
N PRO A 57 -11.56 -24.06 -13.43
CA PRO A 57 -11.66 -22.69 -12.96
C PRO A 57 -13.13 -22.33 -12.78
N ASP A 58 -13.49 -21.59 -11.73
CA ASP A 58 -14.87 -21.19 -11.49
C ASP A 58 -15.32 -20.19 -12.57
N TRP A 59 -15.88 -20.70 -13.67
CA TRP A 59 -16.46 -19.89 -14.76
C TRP A 59 -17.75 -19.16 -14.34
N GLY A 60 -18.18 -19.28 -13.08
CA GLY A 60 -19.36 -18.60 -12.53
C GLY A 60 -19.10 -17.17 -12.06
N LYS A 61 -17.84 -16.74 -11.93
CA LYS A 61 -17.49 -15.38 -11.53
C LYS A 61 -17.28 -14.50 -12.75
N SER A 62 -17.93 -13.34 -12.77
CA SER A 62 -17.66 -12.33 -13.79
C SER A 62 -16.20 -11.85 -13.68
N ALA A 63 -15.65 -11.32 -14.78
CA ALA A 63 -14.32 -10.68 -14.74
C ALA A 63 -14.26 -9.60 -13.65
N ASP A 64 -15.37 -8.88 -13.41
CA ASP A 64 -15.48 -7.89 -12.34
C ASP A 64 -15.47 -8.51 -10.93
N GLN A 65 -16.03 -9.71 -10.74
CA GLN A 65 -15.92 -10.46 -9.49
C GLN A 65 -14.52 -11.01 -9.26
N ILE A 66 -13.85 -11.50 -10.30
CA ILE A 66 -12.47 -11.97 -10.21
C ILE A 66 -11.55 -10.78 -9.94
N LEU A 67 -11.77 -9.64 -10.59
CA LEU A 67 -11.08 -8.38 -10.31
C LEU A 67 -11.37 -7.92 -8.88
N SER A 68 -12.63 -7.91 -8.43
CA SER A 68 -13.02 -7.57 -7.05
C SER A 68 -12.42 -8.48 -5.98
N GLU A 69 -12.31 -9.79 -6.21
CA GLU A 69 -11.70 -10.73 -5.25
C GLU A 69 -10.16 -10.70 -5.30
N SER A 70 -9.58 -10.47 -6.49
CA SER A 70 -8.14 -10.22 -6.65
C SER A 70 -7.70 -8.86 -6.11
N VAL A 71 -8.66 -7.94 -5.89
CA VAL A 71 -8.53 -6.63 -5.22
C VAL A 71 -8.74 -6.77 -3.70
N GLN A 72 -8.41 -7.91 -3.09
CA GLN A 72 -7.92 -7.82 -1.71
C GLN A 72 -6.55 -7.19 -1.76
N THR A 73 -6.53 -5.90 -1.48
CA THR A 73 -5.36 -5.08 -1.64
C THR A 73 -4.41 -5.23 -0.48
N ASP A 74 -3.17 -4.79 -0.69
CA ASP A 74 -2.10 -4.90 0.29
C ASP A 74 -2.53 -4.31 1.63
N LEU A 75 -3.23 -3.16 1.63
CA LEU A 75 -3.73 -2.55 2.86
C LEU A 75 -4.85 -3.35 3.52
N VAL A 76 -5.86 -3.83 2.80
CA VAL A 76 -6.97 -4.60 3.38
C VAL A 76 -6.45 -5.90 4.01
N LYS A 77 -5.58 -6.62 3.29
CA LYS A 77 -4.93 -7.84 3.79
C LYS A 77 -4.04 -7.54 5.00
N ALA A 78 -3.26 -6.48 4.95
CA ALA A 78 -2.37 -6.12 6.04
C ALA A 78 -3.13 -5.70 7.30
N VAL A 79 -4.15 -4.85 7.16
CA VAL A 79 -5.05 -4.51 8.28
C VAL A 79 -5.65 -5.79 8.84
N ALA A 80 -6.19 -6.69 8.01
CA ALA A 80 -6.76 -7.95 8.46
C ALA A 80 -5.77 -8.85 9.21
N SER A 81 -4.48 -8.80 8.88
CA SER A 81 -3.42 -9.58 9.53
C SER A 81 -2.98 -9.08 10.91
N LEU A 82 -3.27 -7.81 11.27
CA LEU A 82 -2.86 -7.25 12.57
C LEU A 82 -3.42 -8.06 13.75
N PRO A 83 -2.60 -8.42 14.76
CA PRO A 83 -3.11 -9.08 15.95
C PRO A 83 -4.10 -8.16 16.68
N VAL A 84 -5.14 -8.75 17.26
CA VAL A 84 -6.16 -8.04 18.03
C VAL A 84 -5.99 -8.38 19.50
N GLY A 85 -5.99 -7.35 20.35
CA GLY A 85 -5.88 -7.50 21.80
C GLY A 85 -6.43 -6.29 22.53
N GLU A 86 -6.76 -6.47 23.81
CA GLU A 86 -7.18 -5.37 24.68
C GLU A 86 -6.01 -4.43 25.01
N TRP A 87 -6.34 -3.25 25.53
CA TRP A 87 -5.33 -2.37 26.12
C TRP A 87 -4.66 -3.06 27.31
N GLU A 88 -3.32 -3.11 27.29
CA GLU A 88 -2.59 -3.59 28.45
C GLU A 88 -2.58 -2.53 29.55
N SER A 89 -3.04 -2.91 30.74
CA SER A 89 -2.84 -2.14 31.97
C SER A 89 -1.40 -2.29 32.44
N ALA A 90 -0.44 -1.89 31.60
CA ALA A 90 0.97 -1.93 31.95
C ALA A 90 1.27 -0.88 33.03
N SER A 91 2.42 -1.06 33.70
CA SER A 91 3.09 -0.04 34.55
C SER A 91 2.95 1.37 33.94
N PRO A 92 2.81 2.44 34.76
CA PRO A 92 2.61 3.79 34.24
C PRO A 92 3.62 4.11 33.15
N TYR A 93 3.09 4.48 31.98
CA TYR A 93 3.89 4.91 30.85
C TYR A 93 4.65 6.19 31.21
N GLU A 94 5.96 6.16 31.00
CA GLU A 94 6.80 7.34 31.04
C GLU A 94 7.55 7.50 29.72
N ARG A 95 7.52 8.70 29.15
CA ARG A 95 8.19 8.98 27.87
C ARG A 95 9.70 8.68 27.91
N SER A 96 10.34 8.82 29.07
CA SER A 96 11.75 8.48 29.32
C SER A 96 12.08 7.01 29.07
N GLN A 97 11.09 6.11 29.14
CA GLN A 97 11.28 4.68 28.87
C GLN A 97 11.61 4.39 27.40
N PHE A 98 11.34 5.35 26.50
CA PHE A 98 11.65 5.27 25.07
C PHE A 98 13.03 5.85 24.71
N GLY A 99 13.91 6.03 25.70
CA GLY A 99 15.31 6.41 25.46
C GLY A 99 15.50 7.88 25.07
N VAL A 100 16.60 8.14 24.35
CA VAL A 100 16.97 9.49 23.94
C VAL A 100 16.04 9.98 22.84
N ARG A 101 15.41 11.13 23.09
CA ARG A 101 14.53 11.76 22.12
C ARG A 101 15.36 12.31 20.96
N TRP A 102 15.01 11.90 19.74
CA TRP A 102 15.72 12.25 18.52
C TRP A 102 17.14 11.71 18.50
N ALA A 103 17.33 10.47 18.95
CA ALA A 103 18.61 9.79 18.82
C ALA A 103 19.02 9.69 17.34
N ASP A 104 20.31 9.78 17.07
CA ASP A 104 20.89 9.49 15.75
C ASP A 104 21.03 7.96 15.60
N ILE A 105 19.93 7.30 15.21
CA ILE A 105 19.87 5.84 15.14
C ILE A 105 20.51 5.25 13.88
N ASP A 106 20.63 6.04 12.81
CA ASP A 106 21.29 5.63 11.56
C ASP A 106 22.79 6.03 11.51
N ARG A 107 23.24 6.81 12.51
CA ARG A 107 24.62 7.26 12.71
C ARG A 107 25.12 8.12 11.56
N ASN A 108 24.22 8.92 10.97
CA ASN A 108 24.56 9.84 9.89
C ASN A 108 25.16 11.17 10.42
N GLY A 109 25.14 11.40 11.73
CA GLY A 109 25.64 12.62 12.40
C GLY A 109 24.56 13.68 12.67
N CYS A 110 23.33 13.45 12.23
CA CYS A 110 22.19 14.31 12.44
C CYS A 110 21.20 13.67 13.42
N ASP A 111 20.48 14.50 14.19
CA ASP A 111 19.41 13.96 15.03
C ASP A 111 18.19 13.57 14.16
N THR A 112 17.46 12.55 14.59
CA THR A 112 16.28 12.03 13.86
C THR A 112 15.28 13.16 13.54
N ARG A 113 15.11 14.15 14.42
CA ARG A 113 14.16 15.25 14.14
C ARG A 113 14.56 16.01 12.88
N ASN A 114 15.83 16.35 12.72
CA ASN A 114 16.29 17.05 11.53
C ASN A 114 16.25 16.17 10.29
N ASP A 115 16.42 14.86 10.43
CA ASP A 115 16.24 13.93 9.31
C ASP A 115 14.79 13.89 8.83
N ILE A 116 13.82 13.86 9.74
CA ILE A 116 12.40 13.95 9.38
C ILE A 116 12.07 15.31 8.76
N LEU A 117 12.58 16.41 9.33
CA LEU A 117 12.37 17.73 8.72
C LEU A 117 12.97 17.81 7.31
N ARG A 118 14.14 17.21 7.06
CA ARG A 118 14.76 17.20 5.74
C ARG A 118 14.00 16.32 4.76
N ARG A 119 13.46 15.19 5.22
CA ARG A 119 12.67 14.25 4.41
C ARG A 119 11.32 14.84 4.00
N ASP A 120 10.63 15.50 4.94
CA ASP A 120 9.23 15.90 4.77
C ASP A 120 9.06 17.33 4.23
N LEU A 121 10.04 18.20 4.45
CA LEU A 121 10.01 19.56 3.95
C LEU A 121 10.64 19.66 2.55
N SER A 122 10.10 20.57 1.76
CA SER A 122 10.71 21.08 0.53
C SER A 122 11.42 22.41 0.79
N GLN A 123 12.26 22.86 -0.15
CA GLN A 123 13.00 24.13 -0.06
C GLN A 123 13.78 24.28 1.27
N VAL A 124 14.37 23.16 1.73
CA VAL A 124 15.07 23.08 3.01
C VAL A 124 16.29 23.98 3.02
N GLN A 125 16.41 24.79 4.07
CA GLN A 125 17.63 25.53 4.38
C GLN A 125 18.21 24.96 5.68
N ALA A 126 19.51 24.67 5.65
CA ALA A 126 20.26 24.19 6.81
C ALA A 126 21.19 25.28 7.36
N LYS A 127 21.52 25.18 8.65
CA LYS A 127 22.45 26.09 9.32
C LYS A 127 23.88 25.83 8.80
N ALA A 128 24.55 26.88 8.35
CA ALA A 128 25.96 26.82 7.98
C ALA A 128 26.84 26.25 9.11
N GLY A 129 27.84 25.45 8.74
CA GLY A 129 28.77 24.82 9.70
C GLY A 129 28.18 23.63 10.46
N THR A 130 27.03 23.09 10.05
CA THR A 130 26.41 21.91 10.69
C THR A 130 26.42 20.66 9.82
N HIS A 131 27.16 20.67 8.70
CA HIS A 131 27.12 19.58 7.68
C HIS A 131 25.68 19.27 7.26
N ASP A 132 24.90 20.32 7.06
CA ASP A 132 23.47 20.28 6.74
C ASP A 132 22.56 19.59 7.78
N CYS A 133 23.07 19.24 8.98
CA CYS A 133 22.30 18.54 10.01
C CYS A 133 21.26 19.39 10.74
N VAL A 134 21.36 20.72 10.73
CA VAL A 134 20.38 21.57 11.43
C VAL A 134 19.48 22.28 10.43
N VAL A 135 18.28 21.76 10.22
CA VAL A 135 17.24 22.40 9.41
C VAL A 135 16.74 23.66 10.12
N ILE A 136 16.82 24.79 9.42
CA ILE A 136 16.39 26.11 9.92
C ILE A 136 15.12 26.62 9.23
N SER A 137 14.81 26.16 8.03
CA SER A 137 13.52 26.42 7.39
C SER A 137 13.20 25.43 6.28
N GLY A 138 11.94 25.39 5.87
CA GLY A 138 11.43 24.62 4.74
C GLY A 138 9.92 24.78 4.64
N GLU A 139 9.32 24.16 3.63
CA GLU A 139 7.91 24.35 3.28
C GLU A 139 7.26 23.02 2.94
N PHE A 140 6.00 22.82 3.31
CA PHE A 140 5.30 21.56 3.06
C PHE A 140 3.79 21.73 3.07
N THR A 141 3.10 20.80 2.41
CA THR A 141 1.67 20.59 2.62
C THR A 141 1.52 19.59 3.76
N GLU A 142 1.11 20.09 4.92
CA GLU A 142 1.09 19.32 6.15
C GLU A 142 0.02 18.22 6.07
N PRO A 143 0.36 16.94 6.36
CA PRO A 143 -0.49 15.82 6.03
C PRO A 143 -1.80 15.78 6.83
N TYR A 144 -1.79 16.18 8.11
CA TYR A 144 -2.96 16.02 8.97
C TYR A 144 -4.09 17.01 8.69
N THR A 145 -3.73 18.23 8.33
CA THR A 145 -4.68 19.32 8.06
C THR A 145 -4.86 19.58 6.56
N GLY A 146 -3.92 19.11 5.73
CA GLY A 146 -3.87 19.38 4.29
C GLY A 146 -3.50 20.83 3.96
N ARG A 147 -3.08 21.61 4.96
CA ARG A 147 -2.76 23.03 4.81
C ARG A 147 -1.29 23.20 4.48
N TYR A 148 -1.01 24.13 3.58
CA TYR A 148 0.34 24.60 3.36
C TYR A 148 0.90 25.28 4.61
N GLN A 149 2.13 24.94 4.98
CA GLN A 149 2.85 25.51 6.12
C GLN A 149 4.32 25.78 5.78
N GLN A 150 4.87 26.78 6.46
CA GLN A 150 6.30 27.06 6.46
C GLN A 150 6.89 26.77 7.84
N PHE A 151 7.94 25.97 7.86
CA PHE A 151 8.78 25.80 9.04
C PHE A 151 9.86 26.88 9.06
N ARG A 152 10.03 27.52 10.22
CA ARG A 152 11.22 28.29 10.57
C ARG A 152 11.65 27.89 11.98
N LYS A 153 12.93 27.61 12.19
CA LYS A 153 13.44 27.27 13.53
C LYS A 153 13.41 28.52 14.40
N GLY A 154 12.60 28.50 15.45
CA GLY A 154 12.44 29.64 16.36
C GLY A 154 11.15 29.54 17.18
N ALA A 155 11.02 30.38 18.21
CA ALA A 155 9.93 30.28 19.19
C ALA A 155 8.51 30.37 18.57
N GLN A 156 8.37 31.06 17.44
CA GLN A 156 7.06 31.31 16.81
C GLN A 156 6.54 30.18 15.92
N SER A 157 7.41 29.31 15.41
CA SER A 157 7.06 28.29 14.41
C SER A 157 7.56 26.89 14.75
N SER A 158 8.53 26.74 15.65
CA SER A 158 8.94 25.42 16.14
C SER A 158 7.83 24.67 16.88
N SER A 159 6.89 25.39 17.51
CA SER A 159 5.71 24.80 18.15
C SER A 159 4.59 24.49 17.16
N LYS A 160 4.56 25.21 16.02
CA LYS A 160 3.58 25.03 14.94
C LYS A 160 3.86 23.80 14.08
N VAL A 161 5.15 23.45 13.91
CA VAL A 161 5.56 22.22 13.21
C VAL A 161 6.24 21.26 14.19
N GLN A 162 5.55 20.17 14.50
CA GLN A 162 6.02 19.12 15.39
C GLN A 162 6.47 17.90 14.60
N ILE A 163 7.28 17.04 15.23
CA ILE A 163 7.50 15.69 14.70
C ILE A 163 6.61 14.78 15.54
N ASP A 164 5.60 14.20 14.91
CA ASP A 164 4.66 13.28 15.56
C ASP A 164 5.10 11.83 15.37
N HIS A 165 4.79 11.02 16.38
CA HIS A 165 4.79 9.58 16.31
C HIS A 165 3.44 9.11 15.79
N VAL A 166 3.37 8.65 14.53
CA VAL A 166 2.11 8.21 13.88
C VAL A 166 1.39 7.22 14.79
N VAL A 167 2.05 6.12 15.17
CA VAL A 167 1.68 5.34 16.37
C VAL A 167 2.29 6.02 17.59
N ALA A 168 1.46 6.67 18.41
CA ALA A 168 1.91 7.37 19.59
C ALA A 168 2.63 6.44 20.58
N LEU A 169 3.66 6.93 21.27
CA LEU A 169 4.44 6.13 22.22
C LEU A 169 3.59 5.49 23.35
N SER A 170 2.60 6.22 23.87
CA SER A 170 1.66 5.70 24.88
C SER A 170 0.73 4.62 24.29
N ASN A 171 0.30 4.78 23.03
CA ASN A 171 -0.48 3.75 22.32
C ASN A 171 0.35 2.48 22.15
N ALA A 172 1.59 2.61 21.68
CA ALA A 172 2.52 1.49 21.53
C ALA A 172 2.78 0.80 22.87
N TRP A 173 2.96 1.56 23.96
CA TRP A 173 3.13 1.01 25.31
C TRP A 173 1.97 0.09 25.71
N LYS A 174 0.73 0.54 25.50
CA LYS A 174 -0.49 -0.22 25.83
C LYS A 174 -0.78 -1.37 24.86
N THR A 175 -0.05 -1.45 23.74
CA THR A 175 -0.27 -2.44 22.66
C THR A 175 0.96 -3.30 22.34
N GLY A 176 1.95 -3.34 23.25
CA GLY A 176 3.05 -4.30 23.19
C GLY A 176 4.43 -3.76 23.60
N ALA A 177 4.67 -2.45 23.47
CA ALA A 177 5.99 -1.87 23.72
C ALA A 177 6.42 -1.88 25.19
N SER A 178 5.48 -2.06 26.12
CA SER A 178 5.74 -2.32 27.54
C SER A 178 6.66 -3.53 27.76
N ARG A 179 6.62 -4.51 26.86
CA ARG A 179 7.34 -5.80 26.94
C ARG A 179 8.71 -5.77 26.27
N TRP A 180 9.00 -4.72 25.51
CA TRP A 180 10.27 -4.59 24.81
C TRP A 180 11.42 -4.28 25.77
N ASP A 181 12.65 -4.50 25.31
CA ASP A 181 13.81 -3.92 25.98
C ASP A 181 13.93 -2.41 25.70
N ALA A 182 14.84 -1.74 26.42
CA ALA A 182 15.03 -0.30 26.27
C ALA A 182 15.55 0.09 24.88
N HIS A 183 16.38 -0.75 24.27
CA HIS A 183 16.94 -0.49 22.95
C HIS A 183 15.86 -0.49 21.87
N SER A 184 14.98 -1.49 21.87
CA SER A 184 13.87 -1.60 20.92
C SER A 184 12.88 -0.44 21.06
N ARG A 185 12.61 0.02 22.29
CA ARG A 185 11.79 1.23 22.51
C ARG A 185 12.46 2.48 21.95
N GLU A 186 13.77 2.64 22.13
CA GLU A 186 14.50 3.77 21.55
C GLU A 186 14.50 3.74 20.02
N GLN A 187 14.68 2.56 19.42
CA GLN A 187 14.60 2.38 17.97
C GLN A 187 13.19 2.72 17.46
N PHE A 188 12.12 2.24 18.11
CA PHE A 188 10.74 2.60 17.74
C PHE A 188 10.45 4.10 17.82
N ALA A 189 10.96 4.76 18.87
CA ALA A 189 10.75 6.18 19.07
C ALA A 189 11.52 7.07 18.06
N ASN A 190 12.50 6.51 17.37
CA ASN A 190 13.31 7.23 16.39
C ASN A 190 13.18 6.65 14.97
N ASP A 191 12.35 5.61 14.76
CA ASP A 191 12.11 4.99 13.46
C ASP A 191 11.44 5.99 12.49
N PRO A 192 12.08 6.35 11.36
CA PRO A 192 11.50 7.28 10.40
C PRO A 192 10.14 6.84 9.86
N LEU A 193 9.84 5.53 9.81
CA LEU A 193 8.53 5.04 9.39
C LEU A 193 7.41 5.52 10.33
N ASN A 194 7.72 5.67 11.62
CA ASN A 194 6.76 6.11 12.64
C ASN A 194 6.74 7.63 12.84
N LEU A 195 7.51 8.41 12.07
CA LEU A 195 7.65 9.85 12.32
C LEU A 195 7.19 10.68 11.12
N LEU A 196 6.48 11.78 11.39
CA LEU A 196 6.08 12.77 10.37
C LEU A 196 6.24 14.19 10.90
N ALA A 197 6.67 15.12 10.05
CA ALA A 197 6.48 16.54 10.28
C ALA A 197 4.99 16.89 10.14
N VAL A 198 4.39 17.47 11.18
CA VAL A 198 2.95 17.72 11.26
C VAL A 198 2.59 19.05 11.92
N ASP A 199 1.32 19.43 11.80
CA ASP A 199 0.72 20.58 12.47
C ASP A 199 0.64 20.36 13.98
N GLY A 200 1.17 21.33 14.74
CA GLY A 200 1.25 21.26 16.20
C GLY A 200 -0.12 21.13 16.88
N PRO A 201 -1.10 22.00 16.58
CA PRO A 201 -2.47 21.86 17.08
C PRO A 201 -3.12 20.52 16.72
N ALA A 202 -3.02 20.05 15.46
CA ALA A 202 -3.57 18.75 15.07
C ALA A 202 -2.92 17.60 15.86
N ASN A 203 -1.61 17.66 16.10
CA ASN A 203 -0.91 16.68 16.93
C ASN A 203 -1.34 16.71 18.40
N GLN A 204 -1.61 17.92 18.93
CA GLN A 204 -2.14 18.08 20.30
C GLN A 204 -3.58 17.57 20.43
N ASP A 205 -4.38 17.65 19.36
CA ASP A 205 -5.70 17.04 19.31
C ASP A 205 -5.61 15.52 19.23
N LYS A 206 -4.67 14.97 18.44
CA LYS A 206 -4.39 13.53 18.36
C LYS A 206 -4.00 12.91 19.70
N GLN A 207 -3.08 13.52 20.44
CA GLN A 207 -2.55 12.97 21.70
C GLN A 207 -2.02 11.53 21.53
N ASP A 208 -2.49 10.59 22.36
CA ASP A 208 -2.18 9.16 22.29
C ASP A 208 -3.31 8.30 21.73
N LYS A 209 -4.29 8.93 21.07
CA LYS A 209 -5.46 8.26 20.48
C LYS A 209 -5.04 7.28 19.38
N ASP A 210 -5.79 6.17 19.30
CA ASP A 210 -5.72 5.20 18.21
C ASP A 210 -6.50 5.67 16.97
N ALA A 211 -6.44 4.88 15.89
CA ALA A 211 -7.15 5.18 14.65
C ALA A 211 -8.70 5.08 14.77
N ALA A 212 -9.23 4.49 15.85
CA ALA A 212 -10.66 4.52 16.14
C ALA A 212 -11.11 5.85 16.76
N SER A 213 -10.26 6.42 17.62
CA SER A 213 -10.58 7.62 18.39
C SER A 213 -10.13 8.91 17.68
N TRP A 214 -9.21 8.81 16.74
CA TRP A 214 -8.72 9.95 15.97
C TRP A 214 -8.25 9.55 14.57
N LEU A 215 -8.74 10.27 13.57
CA LEU A 215 -8.18 10.31 12.23
C LEU A 215 -7.87 11.76 11.87
N PRO A 216 -6.86 12.03 11.03
CA PRO A 216 -6.52 13.39 10.67
C PRO A 216 -7.71 14.16 10.07
N PRO A 217 -7.89 15.46 10.37
CA PRO A 217 -8.96 16.27 9.77
C PRO A 217 -8.97 16.24 8.23
N ASN A 218 -7.79 16.13 7.62
CA ASN A 218 -7.62 15.91 6.19
C ASN A 218 -8.05 14.49 5.78
N LYS A 219 -9.31 14.35 5.36
CA LYS A 219 -9.87 13.08 4.85
C LYS A 219 -9.08 12.47 3.70
N GLY A 220 -8.45 13.31 2.87
CA GLY A 220 -7.62 12.84 1.75
C GLY A 220 -6.37 12.07 2.19
N PHE A 221 -5.98 12.17 3.46
CA PHE A 221 -4.82 11.50 4.03
C PHE A 221 -5.17 10.23 4.84
N HIS A 222 -6.46 9.88 5.00
CA HIS A 222 -6.88 8.76 5.86
C HIS A 222 -6.27 7.43 5.43
N CYS A 223 -6.19 7.18 4.13
CA CYS A 223 -5.66 5.94 3.58
C CYS A 223 -4.17 5.79 3.84
N GLN A 224 -3.39 6.85 3.59
CA GLN A 224 -1.96 6.86 3.89
C GLN A 224 -1.71 6.75 5.39
N TYR A 225 -2.52 7.42 6.22
CA TYR A 225 -2.43 7.33 7.67
C TYR A 225 -2.66 5.91 8.19
N VAL A 226 -3.72 5.22 7.73
CA VAL A 226 -4.00 3.83 8.11
C VAL A 226 -2.95 2.88 7.53
N ALA A 227 -2.42 3.14 6.33
CA ALA A 227 -1.32 2.36 5.77
C ALA A 227 -0.04 2.48 6.60
N LEU A 228 0.32 3.70 7.02
CA LEU A 228 1.46 3.94 7.92
C LEU A 228 1.26 3.22 9.26
N GLN A 229 0.13 3.45 9.94
CA GLN A 229 -0.23 2.77 11.19
C GLN A 229 -0.10 1.24 11.06
N THR A 230 -0.63 0.68 9.97
CA THR A 230 -0.56 -0.76 9.70
C THR A 230 0.87 -1.25 9.53
N ALA A 231 1.67 -0.58 8.69
CA ALA A 231 3.06 -0.95 8.45
C ALA A 231 3.90 -0.86 9.74
N ILE A 232 3.72 0.21 10.53
CA ILE A 232 4.41 0.39 11.82
C ILE A 232 4.03 -0.73 12.79
N LYS A 233 2.73 -1.00 12.96
CA LYS A 233 2.26 -2.05 13.87
C LYS A 233 2.71 -3.45 13.43
N GLN A 234 2.81 -3.71 12.12
CA GLN A 234 3.40 -4.95 11.61
C GLN A 234 4.90 -5.06 11.90
N LYS A 235 5.68 -4.02 11.56
CA LYS A 235 7.14 -3.98 11.76
C LYS A 235 7.51 -4.19 13.24
N TRP A 236 6.75 -3.56 14.14
CA TRP A 236 7.02 -3.56 15.56
C TRP A 236 6.19 -4.59 16.35
N GLN A 237 5.40 -5.43 15.67
CA GLN A 237 4.58 -6.48 16.29
C GLN A 237 3.63 -5.95 17.39
N LEU A 238 3.10 -4.74 17.18
CA LEU A 238 2.06 -4.16 18.03
C LEU A 238 0.69 -4.70 17.63
N TRP A 239 -0.21 -4.87 18.60
CA TRP A 239 -1.60 -5.19 18.31
C TRP A 239 -2.48 -3.95 18.17
N VAL A 240 -3.71 -4.18 17.73
CA VAL A 240 -4.80 -3.19 17.69
C VAL A 240 -5.94 -3.64 18.59
N THR A 241 -6.72 -2.68 19.08
CA THR A 241 -7.98 -3.00 19.76
C THR A 241 -9.05 -3.47 18.75
N PRO A 242 -10.11 -4.15 19.20
CA PRO A 242 -11.24 -4.47 18.33
C PRO A 242 -11.86 -3.22 17.66
N GLU A 243 -11.91 -2.10 18.37
CA GLU A 243 -12.40 -0.81 17.86
C GLU A 243 -11.46 -0.25 16.80
N GLU A 244 -10.15 -0.20 17.09
CA GLU A 244 -9.13 0.28 16.15
C GLU A 244 -9.11 -0.56 14.88
N LYS A 245 -9.15 -1.89 15.02
CA LYS A 245 -9.22 -2.82 13.88
C LYS A 245 -10.40 -2.52 12.97
N ARG A 246 -11.60 -2.31 13.56
CA ARG A 246 -12.81 -2.00 12.79
C ARG A 246 -12.70 -0.67 12.06
N ALA A 247 -12.18 0.37 12.73
CA ALA A 247 -11.97 1.68 12.12
C ALA A 247 -10.96 1.62 10.96
N MET A 248 -9.81 0.97 11.17
CA MET A 248 -8.80 0.78 10.13
C MET A 248 -9.34 -0.02 8.94
N ALA A 249 -10.12 -1.07 9.19
CA ALA A 249 -10.74 -1.87 8.14
C ALA A 249 -11.76 -1.07 7.30
N ALA A 250 -12.54 -0.20 7.94
CA ALA A 250 -13.47 0.68 7.25
C ALA A 250 -12.75 1.68 6.33
N VAL A 251 -11.64 2.27 6.79
CA VAL A 251 -10.81 3.15 5.95
C VAL A 251 -10.18 2.36 4.81
N ALA A 252 -9.56 1.21 5.09
CA ALA A 252 -8.91 0.37 4.08
C ALA A 252 -9.89 -0.05 2.97
N ALA A 253 -11.13 -0.38 3.31
CA ALA A 253 -12.18 -0.73 2.35
C ALA A 253 -12.55 0.43 1.40
N SER A 254 -12.35 1.68 1.82
CA SER A 254 -12.61 2.87 1.00
C SER A 254 -11.50 3.18 0.00
N CYS A 255 -10.31 2.61 0.19
CA CYS A 255 -9.15 2.82 -0.66
C CYS A 255 -8.37 1.53 -0.89
N PRO A 256 -8.96 0.58 -1.65
CA PRO A 256 -8.32 -0.67 -1.95
C PRO A 256 -6.92 -0.44 -2.53
N ALA A 257 -6.74 0.40 -3.55
CA ALA A 257 -5.43 0.55 -4.22
C ALA A 257 -4.30 1.18 -3.38
N GLN A 258 -4.52 1.55 -2.10
CA GLN A 258 -3.48 2.13 -1.25
C GLN A 258 -2.39 1.08 -0.93
N PRO A 259 -1.13 1.31 -1.33
CA PRO A 259 -0.03 0.44 -0.94
C PRO A 259 0.36 0.66 0.52
N LEU A 260 1.00 -0.33 1.12
CA LEU A 260 1.75 -0.14 2.35
C LEU A 260 3.08 0.57 2.05
N PRO A 261 3.51 1.52 2.90
CA PRO A 261 4.85 2.07 2.80
C PRO A 261 5.90 0.98 3.05
N ALA A 262 7.03 1.06 2.35
CA ALA A 262 8.19 0.22 2.67
C ALA A 262 8.73 0.59 4.06
N GLY A 263 9.04 -0.42 4.86
CA GLY A 263 9.53 -0.29 6.24
C GLY A 263 11.01 -0.56 6.40
#